data_AF-A0A7C6EVE1-F1
#
_entry.id   AF-A0A7C6EVE1-F1
#
_cell.length_a   1.000
_cell.length_b   1.000
_cell.length_c   1.000
_cell.angle_alpha   90.00
_cell.angle_beta   90.00
_cell.angle_gamma   90.00
#
_symmetry.space_group_name_H-M   'P 1'
#
loop_
_entity.id
_entity.type
_entity.pdbx_description
1 polymer ?
#
loop_
_entity_poly.entity_id
_entity_poly.type
_entity_poly.pdbx_seq_one_letter_code
_entity_poly.pdbx_strand_id
1 'polypeptide(L)'
;MNTGKYTAQLYEHFRTKASQDDAFFMAKYMKNQFPFFGLKKDKRQELVKDFFRDYGLPSLSEMPRTVRSLWELPERECQYAAMDIMEKFRKRFSREHLELFEYCIVTKPWWDTADLIAA
;
A
#
# COMPACT_ATOMS: atom_id res chain seq x y z
N MET A 1 2.22 -3.40 17.85
CA MET A 1 2.00 -2.01 17.43
C MET A 1 0.55 -1.88 16.97
N ASN A 2 -0.26 -0.94 17.51
CA ASN A 2 -1.67 -0.88 17.10
C ASN A 2 -1.78 -0.60 15.58
N THR A 3 -2.31 -1.57 14.83
CA THR A 3 -2.44 -1.51 13.36
C THR A 3 -3.13 -0.22 12.89
N GLY A 4 -4.20 0.21 13.57
CA GLY A 4 -4.90 1.44 13.19
C GLY A 4 -4.00 2.67 13.30
N LYS A 5 -3.13 2.71 14.31
CA LYS A 5 -2.15 3.79 14.47
C LYS A 5 -1.07 3.73 13.39
N TYR A 6 -0.55 2.55 13.05
CA TYR A 6 0.43 2.36 11.98
C TYR A 6 -0.09 2.91 10.65
N THR A 7 -1.28 2.45 10.25
CA THR A 7 -1.89 2.83 8.98
C THR A 7 -2.20 4.33 8.93
N ALA A 8 -2.74 4.91 10.02
CA ALA A 8 -2.99 6.35 10.09
C ALA A 8 -1.71 7.19 9.98
N GLN A 9 -0.62 6.74 10.60
CA GLN A 9 0.67 7.43 10.51
C GLN A 9 1.23 7.40 9.09
N LEU A 10 1.16 6.26 8.41
CA LEU A 10 1.63 6.14 7.03
C LEU A 10 0.75 6.96 6.06
N TYR A 11 -0.57 6.93 6.27
CA TYR A 11 -1.50 7.75 5.50
C TYR A 11 -1.17 9.25 5.63
N GLU A 12 -0.97 9.73 6.85
CA GLU A 12 -0.61 11.12 7.10
C GLU A 12 0.76 11.48 6.51
N HIS A 13 1.72 10.55 6.58
CA HIS A 13 3.04 10.72 5.97
C HIS A 13 2.95 10.91 4.44
N PHE A 14 2.06 10.20 3.76
CA PHE A 14 1.79 10.42 2.34
C PHE A 14 1.01 11.71 2.08
N ARG A 15 -0.05 11.95 2.85
CA ARG A 15 -0.94 13.11 2.69
C ARG A 15 -0.19 14.43 2.79
N THR A 16 0.74 14.56 3.74
CA THR A 16 1.57 15.76 3.92
C THR A 16 2.57 16.01 2.77
N LYS A 17 2.75 15.04 1.87
CA LYS A 17 3.67 15.10 0.72
C LYS A 17 2.95 15.03 -0.62
N ALA A 18 1.61 15.06 -0.61
CA ALA A 18 0.74 14.96 -1.77
C ALA A 18 0.99 16.09 -2.79
N SER A 19 0.69 15.81 -4.06
CA SER A 19 0.78 16.72 -5.20
C SER A 19 -0.53 16.61 -5.98
N GLN A 20 -1.36 17.65 -5.93
CA GLN A 20 -2.68 17.63 -6.60
C GLN A 20 -2.56 17.56 -8.12
N ASP A 21 -1.56 18.24 -8.69
CA ASP A 21 -1.30 18.21 -10.13
C ASP A 21 -0.92 16.80 -10.59
N ASP A 22 0.02 16.16 -9.90
CA ASP A 22 0.40 14.77 -10.22
C ASP A 22 -0.76 13.80 -9.96
N ALA A 23 -1.53 14.00 -8.89
CA ALA A 23 -2.69 13.17 -8.56
C ALA A 23 -3.71 13.17 -9.71
N PHE A 24 -3.99 14.34 -10.30
CA PHE A 24 -4.88 14.46 -11.46
C PHE A 24 -4.39 13.62 -12.64
N PHE A 25 -3.12 13.75 -13.01
CA PHE A 25 -2.55 12.99 -14.14
C PHE A 25 -2.49 11.49 -13.87
N MET A 26 -2.15 11.08 -12.65
CA MET A 26 -2.10 9.67 -12.25
C MET A 26 -3.49 9.03 -12.22
N ALA A 27 -4.50 9.72 -11.69
CA ALA A 27 -5.88 9.27 -11.73
C ALA A 27 -6.35 9.11 -13.19
N LYS A 28 -6.07 10.10 -14.05
CA LYS A 28 -6.42 10.02 -15.48
C LYS A 28 -5.76 8.85 -16.18
N TYR A 29 -4.49 8.57 -15.90
CA TYR A 29 -3.78 7.39 -16.41
C TYR A 29 -4.49 6.09 -15.99
N MET A 30 -4.95 6.01 -14.74
CA MET A 30 -5.78 4.90 -14.24
C MET A 30 -7.26 5.00 -14.61
N LYS A 31 -7.61 5.74 -15.68
CA LYS A 31 -8.99 5.93 -16.16
C LYS A 31 -9.96 6.37 -15.04
N ASN A 32 -9.45 7.18 -14.11
CA ASN A 32 -10.14 7.70 -12.92
C ASN A 32 -10.78 6.61 -12.05
N GLN A 33 -10.25 5.39 -12.04
CA GLN A 33 -10.75 4.31 -11.19
C GLN A 33 -10.36 4.47 -9.72
N PHE A 34 -9.26 5.17 -9.45
CA PHE A 34 -8.74 5.37 -8.10
C PHE A 34 -8.29 6.81 -7.89
N PRO A 35 -8.49 7.37 -6.69
CA PRO A 35 -7.83 8.59 -6.28
C PRO A 35 -6.34 8.34 -6.00
N PHE A 36 -5.57 9.42 -6.01
CA PHE A 36 -4.13 9.38 -5.78
C PHE A 36 -3.72 10.55 -4.88
N PHE A 37 -2.64 10.37 -4.13
CA PHE A 37 -1.93 11.48 -3.50
C PHE A 37 -1.07 12.27 -4.50
N GLY A 38 -0.74 11.67 -5.65
CA GLY A 38 0.20 12.26 -6.61
C GLY A 38 1.65 11.92 -6.29
N LEU A 39 1.89 10.78 -5.62
CA LEU A 39 3.23 10.32 -5.28
C LEU A 39 3.73 9.35 -6.35
N LYS A 40 4.59 9.85 -7.25
CA LYS A 40 5.28 9.01 -8.23
C LYS A 40 6.07 7.89 -7.54
N LYS A 41 6.28 6.78 -8.25
CA LYS A 41 6.89 5.55 -7.74
C LYS A 41 8.14 5.78 -6.89
N ASP A 42 9.11 6.53 -7.41
CA ASP A 42 10.41 6.75 -6.74
C ASP A 42 10.23 7.51 -5.43
N LYS A 43 9.48 8.63 -5.45
CA LYS A 43 9.15 9.41 -4.26
C LYS A 43 8.36 8.57 -3.24
N ARG A 44 7.37 7.79 -3.70
CA ARG A 44 6.59 6.90 -2.82
C ARG A 44 7.48 5.84 -2.17
N GLN A 45 8.39 5.21 -2.92
CA GLN A 45 9.35 4.23 -2.39
C GLN A 45 10.28 4.84 -1.34
N GLU A 46 10.76 6.05 -1.58
CA GLU A 46 11.56 6.81 -0.62
C GLU A 46 10.78 7.06 0.68
N LEU A 47 9.55 7.58 0.57
CA LEU A 47 8.69 7.84 1.73
C LEU A 47 8.38 6.57 2.53
N VAL A 48 8.10 5.44 1.86
CA VAL A 48 7.89 4.15 2.55
C VAL A 48 9.16 3.70 3.27
N LYS A 49 10.33 3.85 2.64
CA LYS A 49 11.61 3.48 3.24
C LYS A 49 11.93 4.35 4.47
N ASP A 50 11.71 5.66 4.37
CA ASP A 50 11.86 6.59 5.49
C ASP A 50 10.89 6.23 6.62
N PHE A 51 9.64 5.94 6.30
CA PHE A 51 8.65 5.51 7.28
C PHE A 51 9.08 4.22 7.99
N PHE A 52 9.60 3.23 7.27
CA PHE A 52 10.11 1.99 7.87
C PHE A 52 11.34 2.21 8.75
N ARG A 53 12.19 3.19 8.42
CA ARG A 53 13.33 3.55 9.28
C ARG A 53 12.84 4.12 10.61
N ASP A 54 11.84 5.00 10.56
CA ASP A 54 11.42 5.78 11.73
C ASP A 54 10.42 5.00 12.62
N TYR A 55 9.57 4.17 12.03
CA TYR A 55 8.49 3.44 12.72
C TYR A 55 8.64 1.92 12.70
N GLY A 56 9.59 1.39 11.93
CA GLY A 56 9.77 -0.05 11.74
C GLY A 56 8.74 -0.69 10.81
N LEU A 57 8.88 -2.01 10.66
CA LEU A 57 7.89 -2.86 10.00
C LEU A 57 6.86 -3.37 11.01
N PRO A 58 5.60 -3.63 10.60
CA PRO A 58 4.67 -4.36 11.44
C PRO A 58 5.25 -5.76 11.76
N SER A 59 4.84 -6.35 12.88
CA SER A 59 5.18 -7.76 13.15
C SER A 59 4.52 -8.68 12.13
N LEU A 60 5.01 -9.92 11.95
CA LEU A 60 4.40 -10.88 11.01
C LEU A 60 2.92 -11.14 11.35
N SER A 61 2.56 -11.19 12.64
CA SER A 61 1.17 -11.39 13.08
C SER A 61 0.28 -10.17 12.83
N GLU A 62 0.84 -8.95 12.83
CA GLU A 62 0.10 -7.71 12.56
C GLU A 62 0.04 -7.38 11.07
N MET A 63 0.98 -7.89 10.27
CA MET A 63 1.12 -7.60 8.85
C MET A 63 -0.19 -7.80 8.06
N PRO A 64 -0.93 -8.92 8.18
CA PRO A 64 -2.17 -9.11 7.43
C PRO A 64 -3.21 -8.04 7.73
N ARG A 65 -3.34 -7.63 9.00
CA ARG A 65 -4.27 -6.58 9.42
C ARG A 65 -3.84 -5.22 8.85
N THR A 66 -2.55 -4.91 8.90
CA THR A 66 -1.99 -3.66 8.35
C THR A 66 -2.19 -3.56 6.85
N VAL A 67 -1.95 -4.66 6.11
CA VAL A 67 -2.20 -4.75 4.67
C VAL A 67 -3.67 -4.49 4.36
N ARG A 68 -4.61 -5.15 5.04
CA ARG A 68 -6.06 -4.93 4.83
C ARG A 68 -6.46 -3.48 5.10
N SER A 69 -6.00 -2.89 6.21
CA SER A 69 -6.29 -1.50 6.53
C SER A 69 -5.74 -0.51 5.50
N LEU A 70 -4.54 -0.76 4.95
CA LEU A 70 -4.01 0.05 3.84
C LEU A 70 -4.78 -0.18 2.54
N TRP A 71 -5.26 -1.41 2.31
CA TRP A 71 -6.00 -1.77 1.11
C TRP A 71 -7.35 -1.06 1.03
N GLU A 72 -8.01 -0.86 2.17
CA GLU A 72 -9.31 -0.19 2.28
C GLU A 72 -9.21 1.31 1.95
N LEU A 73 -8.07 1.95 2.21
CA LEU A 73 -7.89 3.39 1.97
C LEU A 73 -8.03 3.78 0.49
N PRO A 74 -8.64 4.94 0.19
CA PRO A 74 -9.06 5.25 -1.17
C PRO A 74 -7.89 5.42 -2.14
N GLU A 75 -6.81 6.08 -1.73
CA GLU A 75 -5.70 6.45 -2.59
C GLU A 75 -4.87 5.23 -3.00
N ARG A 76 -4.55 5.13 -4.30
CA ARG A 76 -3.91 3.93 -4.86
C ARG A 76 -2.52 3.68 -4.30
N GLU A 77 -1.81 4.73 -3.90
CA GLU A 77 -0.51 4.60 -3.26
C GLU A 77 -0.56 3.84 -1.92
N CYS A 78 -1.71 3.78 -1.26
CA CYS A 78 -1.88 2.95 -0.06
C CYS A 78 -1.86 1.45 -0.39
N GLN A 79 -2.47 1.01 -1.50
CA GLN A 79 -2.36 -0.38 -1.96
C GLN A 79 -0.92 -0.71 -2.37
N TYR A 80 -0.23 0.23 -3.01
CA TYR A 80 1.18 0.05 -3.33
C TYR A 80 2.04 -0.08 -2.06
N ALA A 81 1.78 0.72 -1.03
CA ALA A 81 2.48 0.60 0.25
C ALA A 81 2.18 -0.73 0.95
N ALA A 82 0.95 -1.24 0.86
CA ALA A 82 0.60 -2.56 1.35
C ALA A 82 1.43 -3.66 0.67
N MET A 83 1.61 -3.60 -0.66
CA MET A 83 2.48 -4.52 -1.39
C MET A 83 3.96 -4.38 -1.00
N ASP A 84 4.45 -3.17 -0.77
CA ASP A 84 5.82 -2.96 -0.27
C ASP A 84 6.04 -3.64 1.08
N ILE A 85 5.05 -3.57 1.98
CA ILE A 85 5.08 -4.28 3.27
C ILE A 85 5.12 -5.79 3.01
N MET A 86 4.22 -6.32 2.19
CA MET A 86 4.15 -7.75 1.86
C MET A 86 5.47 -8.27 1.31
N GLU A 87 6.14 -7.52 0.44
CA GLU A 87 7.44 -7.91 -0.13
C GLU A 87 8.51 -8.12 0.94
N LYS A 88 8.49 -7.35 2.05
CA LYS A 88 9.41 -7.56 3.18
C LYS A 88 9.20 -8.90 3.89
N PHE A 89 8.02 -9.50 3.76
CA PHE A 89 7.67 -10.79 4.35
C PHE A 89 7.64 -11.94 3.33
N ARG A 90 8.06 -11.73 2.08
CA ARG A 90 7.94 -12.73 1.00
C ARG A 90 8.43 -14.13 1.36
N LYS A 91 9.58 -14.23 2.04
CA LYS A 91 10.18 -15.51 2.47
C LYS A 91 9.48 -16.18 3.66
N ARG A 92 8.51 -15.51 4.28
CA ARG A 92 7.80 -15.95 5.50
C ARG A 92 6.34 -16.30 5.23
N PHE A 93 5.86 -16.13 3.99
CA PHE A 93 4.50 -16.49 3.64
C PHE A 93 4.27 -18.00 3.75
N SER A 94 3.06 -18.33 4.19
CA SER A 94 2.54 -19.67 4.37
C SER A 94 1.13 -19.73 3.80
N ARG A 95 0.51 -20.92 3.77
CA ARG A 95 -0.88 -21.09 3.29
C ARG A 95 -1.89 -20.21 4.02
N GLU A 96 -1.64 -19.86 5.28
CA GLU A 96 -2.48 -18.97 6.09
C GLU A 96 -2.60 -17.55 5.51
N HIS A 97 -1.68 -17.17 4.61
CA HIS A 97 -1.68 -15.86 3.99
C HIS A 97 -2.44 -15.83 2.65
N LEU A 98 -2.86 -16.99 2.10
CA LEU A 98 -3.55 -17.06 0.81
C LEU A 98 -4.82 -16.20 0.79
N GLU A 99 -5.61 -16.23 1.87
CA GLU A 99 -6.82 -15.40 2.02
C GLU A 99 -6.53 -13.89 1.97
N LEU A 100 -5.31 -13.47 2.30
CA LEU A 100 -4.90 -12.06 2.15
C LEU A 100 -4.64 -11.72 0.69
N PHE A 101 -3.94 -12.59 -0.04
CA PHE A 101 -3.68 -12.40 -1.48
C PHE A 101 -4.96 -12.40 -2.29
N GLU A 102 -5.85 -13.37 -2.05
CA GLU A 102 -7.17 -13.44 -2.70
C GLU A 102 -7.96 -12.16 -2.43
N TYR A 103 -8.03 -11.71 -1.18
CA TYR A 103 -8.66 -10.45 -0.81
C TYR A 103 -8.09 -9.26 -1.60
N CYS A 104 -6.77 -9.14 -1.69
CA CYS A 104 -6.14 -8.04 -2.43
C CYS A 104 -6.50 -8.09 -3.93
N ILE A 105 -6.49 -9.27 -4.55
CA ILE A 105 -6.82 -9.46 -5.97
C ILE A 105 -8.27 -9.05 -6.26
N VAL A 106 -9.23 -9.41 -5.41
CA VAL A 106 -10.66 -9.27 -5.73
C VAL A 106 -11.29 -7.93 -5.31
N THR A 107 -10.71 -7.20 -4.35
CA THR A 107 -11.40 -6.04 -3.73
C THR A 107 -11.09 -4.68 -4.37
N LYS A 108 -9.88 -4.50 -4.92
CA LYS A 108 -9.53 -3.32 -5.73
C LYS A 108 -8.84 -3.75 -7.02
N PRO A 109 -9.55 -4.54 -7.86
CA PRO A 109 -8.97 -5.21 -9.01
C PRO A 109 -8.56 -4.20 -10.07
N TRP A 110 -7.29 -4.24 -10.43
CA TRP A 110 -6.73 -3.55 -11.58
C TRP A 110 -5.38 -4.19 -11.93
N TRP A 111 -4.95 -4.03 -13.17
CA TRP A 111 -3.76 -4.72 -13.70
C TRP A 111 -2.50 -4.39 -12.89
N ASP A 112 -2.35 -3.15 -12.43
CA ASP A 112 -1.19 -2.68 -11.68
C ASP A 112 -0.96 -3.41 -10.35
N THR A 113 -2.02 -3.89 -9.67
CA THR A 113 -1.88 -4.70 -8.44
C THR A 113 -1.98 -6.19 -8.70
N ALA A 114 -2.83 -6.61 -9.65
CA ALA A 114 -3.00 -8.04 -9.95
C ALA A 114 -1.71 -8.65 -10.52
N ASP A 115 -1.04 -7.95 -11.45
CA ASP A 115 0.20 -8.41 -12.07
C ASP A 115 1.32 -8.55 -11.03
N LEU A 116 1.37 -7.66 -10.04
CA LEU A 116 2.37 -7.68 -8.97
C LEU A 116 2.12 -8.77 -7.93
N ILE A 117 0.85 -9.12 -7.68
CA ILE A 117 0.49 -10.19 -6.75
C ILE A 117 0.69 -11.57 -7.40
N ALA A 118 0.51 -11.68 -8.72
CA ALA A 118 0.63 -12.94 -9.45
C ALA A 118 2.07 -13.29 -9.91
N ALA A 119 3.05 -12.40 -9.68
CA ALA A 119 4.46 -12.54 -10.08
C ALA A 119 5.29 -13.36 -9.08
#